data_AF-A0A1S8ARZ8-F1
#
_entry.id   AF-A0A1S8ARZ8-F1
#
_cell.length_a   1.000
_cell.length_b   1.000
_cell.length_c   1.000
_cell.angle_alpha   90.00
_cell.angle_beta   90.00
_cell.angle_gamma   90.00
#
_symmetry.space_group_name_H-M   'P 1'
#
loop_
_entity.id
_entity.type
_entity.pdbx_description
1 polymer ?
#
loop_
_entity_poly.entity_id
_entity_poly.type
_entity_poly.pdbx_seq_one_letter_code
_entity_poly.pdbx_strand_id
1 'polypeptide(L)'
;MVAAKVNPEIVPDEALAGIADAAGRDARKAIATLRNALDIVLIDDTECVTDPIVERARQKAEVDIARLRISSLADQQTAVLKVLADIEPATSGTIYDEYERRIDDPSVSRTVRGWLSTKFHQYNLVTILEDEHPQEYELTETAREIVE
;
A
#
# COMPACT_ATOMS: atom_id res chain seq x y z
N MET A 1 -14.24 -19.12 -11.27
CA MET A 1 -13.22 -19.89 -10.53
C MET A 1 -13.76 -20.14 -9.13
N VAL A 2 -13.67 -21.38 -8.63
CA VAL A 2 -14.04 -21.70 -7.25
C VAL A 2 -12.87 -21.30 -6.37
N ALA A 3 -13.03 -20.31 -5.50
CA ALA A 3 -11.99 -19.94 -4.55
C ALA A 3 -11.64 -21.16 -3.68
N ALA A 4 -10.35 -21.45 -3.52
CA ALA A 4 -9.92 -22.48 -2.58
C ALA A 4 -10.47 -22.13 -1.18
N LYS A 5 -10.98 -23.12 -0.47
CA LYS A 5 -11.56 -22.92 0.87
C LYS A 5 -10.44 -22.92 1.90
N VAL A 6 -10.60 -22.15 2.96
CA VAL A 6 -9.72 -22.24 4.13
C VAL A 6 -10.04 -23.54 4.87
N ASN A 7 -9.11 -24.50 4.85
CA ASN A 7 -9.13 -25.70 5.67
C ASN A 7 -7.68 -26.11 6.03
N PRO A 8 -7.46 -26.96 7.04
CA PRO A 8 -6.11 -27.31 7.49
C PRO A 8 -5.25 -28.08 6.47
N GLU A 9 -5.86 -28.74 5.48
CA GLU A 9 -5.12 -29.46 4.42
C GLU A 9 -4.54 -28.48 3.39
N ILE A 10 -5.28 -27.41 3.09
CA ILE A 10 -4.88 -26.37 2.14
C ILE A 10 -4.05 -25.28 2.81
N VAL A 11 -4.42 -24.89 4.04
CA VAL A 11 -3.78 -23.81 4.80
C VAL A 11 -3.35 -24.38 6.16
N PRO A 12 -2.14 -24.97 6.24
CA PRO A 12 -1.67 -25.55 7.48
C PRO A 12 -1.28 -24.45 8.50
N ASP A 13 -1.13 -24.83 9.77
CA ASP A 13 -0.93 -23.89 10.87
C ASP A 13 0.37 -23.07 10.72
N GLU A 14 1.43 -23.67 10.15
CA GLU A 14 2.67 -22.96 9.83
C GLU A 14 2.47 -21.83 8.82
N ALA A 15 1.61 -22.04 7.82
CA ALA A 15 1.29 -21.01 6.84
C ALA A 15 0.50 -19.86 7.48
N LEU A 16 -0.46 -20.19 8.37
CA LEU A 16 -1.19 -19.17 9.13
C LEU A 16 -0.28 -18.36 10.04
N ALA A 17 0.68 -19.01 10.71
CA ALA A 17 1.68 -18.35 11.53
C ALA A 17 2.56 -17.42 10.69
N GLY A 18 3.07 -17.90 9.54
CA GLY A 18 3.86 -17.09 8.62
C GLY A 18 3.09 -15.87 8.09
N ILE A 19 1.80 -16.03 7.77
CA ILE A 19 0.93 -14.91 7.36
C ILE A 19 0.75 -13.91 8.51
N ALA A 20 0.53 -14.39 9.73
CA ALA A 20 0.34 -13.52 10.91
C ALA A 20 1.60 -12.71 11.23
N ASP A 21 2.77 -13.34 11.18
CA ASP A 21 4.06 -12.69 11.42
C ASP A 21 4.36 -11.65 10.34
N ALA A 22 4.15 -11.99 9.07
CA ALA A 22 4.36 -11.09 7.95
C ALA A 22 3.41 -9.87 7.93
N ALA A 23 2.21 -10.00 8.53
CA ALA A 23 1.21 -8.94 8.50
C ALA A 23 1.52 -7.75 9.41
N GLY A 24 2.47 -7.88 10.36
CA GLY A 24 2.89 -6.77 11.22
C GLY A 24 1.73 -6.12 12.01
N ARG A 25 0.73 -6.92 12.43
CA ARG A 25 -0.52 -6.48 13.09
C ARG A 25 -1.49 -5.70 12.19
N ASP A 26 -1.29 -5.64 10.88
CA ASP A 26 -2.29 -5.16 9.94
C ASP A 26 -3.17 -6.34 9.45
N ALA A 27 -4.36 -6.47 10.03
CA ALA A 27 -5.31 -7.51 9.65
C ALA A 27 -5.68 -7.48 8.15
N ARG A 28 -5.66 -6.31 7.51
CA ARG A 28 -5.92 -6.21 6.06
C ARG A 28 -4.80 -6.85 5.26
N LYS A 29 -3.53 -6.69 5.68
CA LYS A 29 -2.40 -7.40 5.08
C LYS A 29 -2.58 -8.91 5.25
N ALA A 30 -2.88 -9.39 6.45
CA ALA A 30 -3.09 -10.82 6.71
C ALA A 30 -4.19 -11.42 5.81
N ILE A 31 -5.35 -10.77 5.72
CA ILE A 31 -6.49 -11.23 4.93
C ILE A 31 -6.15 -11.21 3.43
N ALA A 32 -5.50 -10.15 2.94
CA ALA A 32 -5.11 -10.05 1.54
C ALA A 32 -4.06 -11.12 1.17
N THR A 33 -3.06 -11.34 2.03
CA THR A 33 -2.06 -12.39 1.85
C THR A 33 -2.72 -13.77 1.83
N LEU A 34 -3.61 -14.08 2.78
CA LEU A 34 -4.33 -15.36 2.80
C LEU A 34 -5.14 -15.58 1.51
N ARG A 35 -5.89 -14.57 1.07
CA ARG A 35 -6.67 -14.65 -0.18
C ARG A 35 -5.76 -14.92 -1.38
N ASN A 36 -4.66 -14.19 -1.49
CA ASN A 36 -3.71 -14.35 -2.59
C ASN A 36 -3.00 -15.71 -2.54
N ALA A 37 -2.70 -16.24 -1.36
CA ALA A 37 -2.12 -17.57 -1.21
C ALA A 37 -3.08 -18.66 -1.73
N LEU A 38 -4.38 -18.56 -1.40
CA LEU A 38 -5.40 -19.47 -1.91
C LEU A 38 -5.57 -19.37 -3.44
N ASP A 39 -5.52 -18.16 -3.98
CA ASP A 39 -5.57 -17.94 -5.43
C ASP A 39 -4.34 -18.54 -6.13
N ILE A 40 -3.13 -18.39 -5.54
CA ILE A 40 -1.90 -18.98 -6.06
C ILE A 40 -1.96 -20.51 -6.02
N VAL A 41 -2.42 -21.11 -4.92
CA VAL A 41 -2.57 -22.56 -4.80
C VAL A 41 -3.47 -23.12 -5.92
N LEU A 42 -4.57 -22.42 -6.21
CA LEU A 42 -5.50 -22.81 -7.27
C LEU A 42 -4.90 -22.62 -8.68
N ILE A 43 -4.15 -21.55 -8.91
CA ILE A 43 -3.54 -21.23 -10.22
C ILE A 43 -2.38 -22.18 -10.53
N ASP A 44 -1.54 -22.46 -9.52
CA ASP A 44 -0.33 -23.27 -9.66
C ASP A 44 -0.61 -24.78 -9.49
N ASP A 45 -1.87 -25.16 -9.24
CA ASP A 45 -2.33 -26.54 -9.01
C ASP A 45 -1.53 -27.27 -7.93
N THR A 46 -1.24 -26.56 -6.84
CA THR A 46 -0.53 -27.11 -5.68
C THR A 46 -1.50 -27.59 -4.62
N GLU A 47 -1.08 -28.52 -3.76
CA GLU A 47 -1.96 -29.10 -2.74
C GLU A 47 -2.20 -28.19 -1.53
N CYS A 48 -1.20 -27.37 -1.14
CA CYS A 48 -1.27 -26.54 0.06
C CYS A 48 -0.45 -25.25 -0.04
N VAL A 49 -0.73 -24.31 0.87
CA VAL A 49 0.02 -23.08 1.06
C VAL A 49 1.35 -23.40 1.75
N THR A 50 2.45 -23.06 1.08
CA THR A 50 3.84 -23.21 1.56
C THR A 50 4.49 -21.85 1.79
N ASP A 51 5.62 -21.79 2.50
CA ASP A 51 6.35 -20.52 2.74
C ASP A 51 6.65 -19.73 1.45
N PRO A 52 7.10 -20.36 0.33
CA PRO A 52 7.26 -19.64 -0.93
C PRO A 52 5.96 -19.06 -1.48
N ILE A 53 4.82 -19.73 -1.26
CA ILE A 53 3.50 -19.22 -1.65
C ILE A 53 3.11 -18.05 -0.74
N VAL A 54 3.36 -18.14 0.58
CA VAL A 54 3.10 -17.05 1.52
C VAL A 54 3.87 -15.79 1.12
N GLU A 55 5.16 -15.92 0.77
CA GLU A 55 5.97 -14.78 0.37
C GLU A 55 5.49 -14.14 -0.95
N ARG A 56 5.19 -14.96 -1.96
CA ARG A 56 4.58 -14.46 -3.22
C ARG A 56 3.24 -13.78 -2.97
N ALA A 57 2.40 -14.37 -2.11
CA ALA A 57 1.10 -13.83 -1.75
C ALA A 57 1.22 -12.51 -1.00
N ARG A 58 2.23 -12.36 -0.13
CA ARG A 58 2.54 -11.14 0.62
C ARG A 58 2.92 -10.00 -0.31
N GLN A 59 3.85 -10.23 -1.22
CA GLN A 59 4.28 -9.25 -2.23
C GLN A 59 3.08 -8.81 -3.09
N LYS A 60 2.27 -9.77 -3.54
CA LYS A 60 1.05 -9.47 -4.30
C LYS A 60 0.03 -8.67 -3.45
N ALA A 61 -0.13 -9.01 -2.18
CA ALA A 61 -1.06 -8.33 -1.28
C ALA A 61 -0.68 -6.87 -1.04
N GLU A 62 0.61 -6.56 -0.94
CA GLU A 62 1.10 -5.18 -0.80
C GLU A 62 0.71 -4.33 -2.00
N VAL A 63 0.92 -4.84 -3.21
CA VAL A 63 0.51 -4.18 -4.47
C VAL A 63 -1.02 -4.02 -4.55
N ASP A 64 -1.78 -5.08 -4.28
CA ASP A 64 -3.25 -5.06 -4.37
C ASP A 64 -3.86 -4.06 -3.37
N ILE A 65 -3.34 -4.01 -2.14
CA ILE A 65 -3.77 -3.06 -1.10
C ILE A 65 -3.44 -1.62 -1.52
N ALA A 66 -2.22 -1.37 -2.02
CA ALA A 66 -1.82 -0.05 -2.47
C ALA A 66 -2.69 0.43 -3.65
N ARG A 67 -2.94 -0.42 -4.65
CA ARG A 67 -3.83 -0.13 -5.78
C ARG A 67 -5.24 0.22 -5.32
N LEU A 68 -5.81 -0.60 -4.42
CA LEU A 68 -7.14 -0.33 -3.88
C LEU A 68 -7.19 1.01 -3.14
N ARG A 69 -6.19 1.29 -2.30
CA ARG A 69 -6.09 2.56 -1.55
C ARG A 69 -6.01 3.75 -2.50
N ILE A 70 -5.12 3.71 -3.49
CA ILE A 70 -4.97 4.78 -4.50
C ILE A 70 -6.26 4.96 -5.30
N SER A 71 -6.89 3.88 -5.76
CA SER A 71 -8.16 3.94 -6.51
C SER A 71 -9.33 4.52 -5.71
N SER A 72 -9.24 4.51 -4.38
CA SER A 72 -10.26 5.06 -3.48
C SER A 72 -10.02 6.53 -3.09
N LEU A 73 -8.92 7.14 -3.54
CA LEU A 73 -8.61 8.52 -3.25
C LEU A 73 -9.48 9.46 -4.09
N ALA A 74 -9.82 10.61 -3.49
CA ALA A 74 -10.45 11.69 -4.23
C ALA A 74 -9.45 12.32 -5.22
N ASP A 75 -9.94 12.95 -6.29
CA ASP A 75 -9.10 13.52 -7.35
C ASP A 75 -8.01 14.47 -6.82
N GLN A 76 -8.36 15.34 -5.87
CA GLN A 76 -7.40 16.24 -5.22
C GLN A 76 -6.30 15.49 -4.43
N GLN A 77 -6.63 14.36 -3.81
CA GLN A 77 -5.66 13.53 -3.09
C GLN A 77 -4.72 12.81 -4.07
N THR A 78 -5.28 12.28 -5.16
CA THR A 78 -4.50 11.64 -6.22
C THR A 78 -3.57 12.64 -6.89
N ALA A 79 -4.00 13.89 -7.09
CA ALA A 79 -3.15 14.96 -7.62
C ALA A 79 -1.94 15.25 -6.71
N VAL A 80 -2.11 15.23 -5.39
CA VAL A 80 -0.98 15.40 -4.45
C VAL A 80 0.03 14.25 -4.59
N LEU A 81 -0.41 13.00 -4.75
CA LEU A 81 0.51 11.88 -4.97
C LEU A 81 1.28 12.00 -6.29
N LYS A 82 0.62 12.46 -7.36
CA LYS A 82 1.27 12.72 -8.65
C LYS A 82 2.31 13.82 -8.56
N VAL A 83 2.00 14.91 -7.85
CA VAL A 83 2.97 15.97 -7.58
C VAL A 83 4.16 15.41 -6.82
N LEU A 84 3.92 14.59 -5.79
CA LEU A 84 5.00 13.99 -5.02
C LEU A 84 5.88 13.08 -5.87
N ALA A 85 5.30 12.24 -6.74
CA ALA A 85 6.04 11.38 -7.66
C ALA A 85 7.05 12.16 -8.53
N ASP A 86 6.72 13.41 -8.88
CA ASP A 86 7.58 14.24 -9.73
C ASP A 86 8.73 14.92 -8.99
N ILE A 87 8.59 15.16 -7.67
CA ILE A 87 9.49 16.07 -6.92
C ILE A 87 10.12 15.46 -5.67
N GLU A 88 9.78 14.22 -5.35
CA GLU A 88 10.26 13.55 -4.13
C GLU A 88 11.79 13.30 -4.09
N PRO A 89 12.39 13.24 -2.89
CA PRO A 89 11.78 13.56 -1.60
C PRO A 89 11.50 15.07 -1.47
N ALA A 90 10.38 15.43 -0.83
CA ALA A 90 9.99 16.84 -0.70
C ALA A 90 9.23 17.15 0.59
N THR A 91 9.34 18.40 1.04
CA THR A 91 8.62 18.89 2.22
C THR A 91 7.15 19.15 1.90
N SER A 92 6.28 19.07 2.91
CA SER A 92 4.84 19.38 2.74
C SER A 92 4.54 20.77 2.15
N GLY A 93 5.44 21.75 2.35
CA GLY A 93 5.32 23.08 1.75
C GLY A 93 5.61 23.04 0.25
N THR A 94 6.74 22.44 -0.15
CA THR A 94 7.12 22.28 -1.56
C THR A 94 6.07 21.51 -2.35
N ILE A 95 5.54 20.43 -1.77
CA ILE A 95 4.46 19.63 -2.37
C ILE A 95 3.19 20.47 -2.56
N TYR A 96 2.83 21.28 -1.55
CA TYR A 96 1.66 22.16 -1.66
C TYR A 96 1.84 23.22 -2.75
N ASP A 97 3.00 23.87 -2.81
CA ASP A 97 3.28 24.92 -3.79
C ASP A 97 3.18 24.40 -5.23
N GLU A 98 3.65 23.17 -5.49
CA GLU A 98 3.51 22.52 -6.80
C GLU A 98 2.08 22.06 -7.07
N TYR A 99 1.38 21.54 -6.05
CA TYR A 99 -0.02 21.14 -6.16
C TYR A 99 -0.95 22.32 -6.48
N GLU A 100 -0.77 23.45 -5.78
CA GLU A 100 -1.57 24.66 -5.94
C GLU A 100 -1.45 25.24 -7.36
N ARG A 101 -0.27 25.10 -8.00
CA ARG A 101 -0.04 25.56 -9.37
C ARG A 101 -0.72 24.71 -10.44
N ARG A 102 -1.06 23.45 -10.14
CA ARG A 102 -1.52 22.45 -11.12
C ARG A 102 -3.02 22.19 -11.06
N ILE A 103 -3.72 22.70 -10.04
CA ILE A 103 -5.12 22.37 -9.74
C ILE A 103 -5.93 23.64 -9.54
N ASP A 104 -7.08 23.72 -10.23
CA ASP A 104 -8.08 24.74 -9.98
C ASP A 104 -8.81 24.46 -8.65
N ASP A 105 -9.05 25.51 -7.85
CA ASP A 105 -9.65 25.43 -6.50
C ASP A 105 -8.94 24.45 -5.53
N PRO A 106 -7.67 24.72 -5.19
CA PRO A 106 -6.85 23.79 -4.42
C PRO A 106 -7.31 23.72 -2.95
N SER A 107 -7.47 22.49 -2.45
CA SER A 107 -7.51 22.22 -1.00
C SER A 107 -6.36 22.91 -0.27
N VAL A 108 -6.66 23.60 0.84
CA VAL A 108 -5.69 24.39 1.62
C VAL A 108 -4.49 23.57 2.12
N SER A 109 -3.34 24.22 2.29
CA SER A 109 -2.07 23.62 2.74
C SER A 109 -2.19 22.73 3.98
N ARG A 110 -3.00 23.15 4.98
CA ARG A 110 -3.25 22.35 6.19
C ARG A 110 -3.88 20.99 5.87
N THR A 111 -4.77 20.93 4.88
CA THR A 111 -5.44 19.70 4.44
C THR A 111 -4.47 18.78 3.73
N VAL A 112 -3.66 19.31 2.81
CA VAL A 112 -2.62 18.55 2.09
C VAL A 112 -1.62 17.94 3.07
N ARG A 113 -1.16 18.72 4.06
CA ARG A 113 -0.29 18.21 5.13
C ARG A 113 -0.94 17.07 5.92
N GLY A 114 -2.23 17.17 6.26
CA GLY A 114 -2.96 16.11 6.94
C GLY A 114 -3.12 14.84 6.09
N TRP A 115 -3.24 14.97 4.77
CA TRP A 115 -3.22 13.82 3.87
C TRP A 115 -1.85 13.14 3.89
N LEU A 116 -0.76 13.90 3.73
CA LEU A 116 0.62 13.37 3.77
C LEU A 116 0.95 12.69 5.11
N SER A 117 0.82 13.42 6.22
CA SER A 117 1.29 12.96 7.54
C SER A 117 0.44 11.86 8.16
N THR A 118 -0.85 11.77 7.80
CA THR A 118 -1.78 10.85 8.46
C THR A 118 -2.35 9.86 7.47
N LYS A 119 -3.10 10.32 6.46
CA LYS A 119 -3.85 9.39 5.58
C LYS A 119 -2.92 8.55 4.72
N PHE A 120 -2.04 9.18 3.95
CA PHE A 120 -1.11 8.51 3.04
C PHE A 120 -0.09 7.67 3.80
N HIS A 121 0.41 8.17 4.93
CA HIS A 121 1.30 7.40 5.81
C HIS A 121 0.62 6.14 6.37
N GLN A 122 -0.59 6.26 6.95
CA GLN A 122 -1.37 5.08 7.40
C GLN A 122 -1.73 4.13 6.26
N TYR A 123 -1.84 4.66 5.05
CA TYR A 123 -2.08 3.89 3.84
C TYR A 123 -0.80 3.29 3.25
N ASN A 124 0.36 3.48 3.89
CA ASN A 124 1.66 3.02 3.41
C ASN A 124 1.94 3.47 1.97
N LEU A 125 1.43 4.65 1.59
CA LEU A 125 1.66 5.26 0.28
C LEU A 125 2.85 6.21 0.30
N VAL A 126 3.16 6.76 1.48
CA VAL A 126 4.33 7.63 1.69
C VAL A 126 5.12 7.20 2.93
N THR A 127 6.43 7.36 2.83
CA THR A 127 7.38 7.30 3.94
C THR A 127 7.65 8.72 4.44
N ILE A 128 7.78 8.89 5.75
CA ILE A 128 8.26 10.12 6.38
C ILE A 128 9.73 9.90 6.69
N LEU A 129 10.61 10.70 6.11
CA LEU A 129 12.03 10.64 6.40
C LEU A 129 12.26 11.33 7.75
N GLU A 130 12.51 10.55 8.80
CA GLU A 130 12.86 11.07 10.13
C GLU A 130 14.29 11.68 10.09
N ASP A 131 14.54 12.64 10.98
CA ASP A 131 15.76 13.48 11.14
C ASP A 131 15.87 14.78 10.32
N GLU A 132 14.92 15.09 9.41
CA GLU A 132 14.89 16.40 8.73
C GLU A 132 13.67 17.25 9.16
N HIS A 133 13.96 18.46 9.64
CA HIS A 133 12.96 19.50 9.87
C HIS A 133 13.19 20.64 8.87
N PRO A 134 12.19 20.98 8.04
CA PRO A 134 10.84 20.38 7.93
C PRO A 134 10.84 18.92 7.39
N GLN A 135 9.85 18.11 7.81
CA GLN A 135 9.71 16.70 7.39
C GLN A 135 9.59 16.58 5.87
N GLU A 136 10.36 15.66 5.31
CA GLU A 136 10.28 15.25 3.91
C GLU A 136 9.47 13.97 3.76
N TYR A 137 8.80 13.88 2.61
CA TYR A 137 7.96 12.77 2.22
C TYR A 137 8.47 12.21 0.90
N GLU A 138 8.37 10.90 0.76
CA GLU A 138 8.58 10.17 -0.49
C GLU A 138 7.51 9.09 -0.60
N LEU A 139 7.16 8.70 -1.81
CA LEU A 139 6.33 7.55 -2.10
C LEU A 139 7.07 6.27 -1.70
N THR A 140 6.30 5.32 -1.15
CA THR A 140 6.80 3.95 -1.04
C THR A 140 7.02 3.38 -2.44
N GLU A 141 7.95 2.43 -2.58
CA GLU A 141 8.28 1.80 -3.87
C GLU A 141 7.02 1.31 -4.60
N THR A 142 6.14 0.60 -3.89
CA THR A 142 4.87 0.11 -4.43
C THR A 142 3.94 1.25 -4.87
N ALA A 143 3.88 2.36 -4.14
CA ALA A 143 3.02 3.48 -4.50
C ALA A 143 3.54 4.22 -5.73
N ARG A 144 4.86 4.36 -5.85
CA ARG A 144 5.53 4.95 -7.03
C ARG A 144 5.17 4.19 -8.31
N GLU A 145 5.34 2.87 -8.31
CA GLU A 145 5.00 2.01 -9.46
C GLU A 145 3.52 2.08 -9.90
N ILE A 146 2.61 2.51 -9.02
CA ILE A 146 1.17 2.61 -9.31
C ILE A 146 0.79 4.02 -9.78
N VAL A 147 1.52 5.04 -9.33
CA VAL A 147 1.25 6.45 -9.65
C VAL A 147 1.90 6.87 -10.97
N GLU A 148 3.05 6.29 -11.31
CA GLU A 148 3.69 6.38 -12.64
C GLU A 148 2.85 5.76 -13.77
#